data_AF-A0A1M6T267-F1
#
_entry.id   AF-A0A1M6T267-F1
#
_cell.length_a   1.000
_cell.length_b   1.000
_cell.length_c   1.000
_cell.angle_alpha   90.00
_cell.angle_beta   90.00
_cell.angle_gamma   90.00
#
_symmetry.space_group_name_H-M   'P 1'
#
loop_
_entity.id
_entity.type
_entity.pdbx_description
1 polymer ?
#
loop_
_entity_poly.entity_id
_entity_poly.type
_entity_poly.pdbx_seq_one_letter_code
_entity_poly.pdbx_strand_id
1 'polypeptide(L)'
;MIPDWKLERFLTGDLPEEEMNKLRELEANDAVFANRVKMLREDNKAILSKLPFETLAANLGTDAAGIAAKIAAKNAGRFTLVKFAAAAMFVFAIALVAFFAQSETSVMNERVGSDVATVNGSQNTQVALAENESDTRIKGLDARMEVWKKTPAGIVQLNDLDSVGEGDEIQLRYAVPEKCFGLLFSMDGNGALTLHMGDGEKAVELAPGKMNSLPFAYKLDNAPYFEKFFFVTSSKEFAVEENDVDKLLKRSDVKVIGFTLKKVGK
;
A
#
# COMPACT_ATOMS: atom_id res chain seq x y z
N MET A 1 11.58 -39.96 -3.72
CA MET A 1 11.40 -38.83 -2.77
C MET A 1 9.96 -38.37 -2.87
N ILE A 2 9.20 -38.38 -1.77
CA ILE A 2 7.80 -37.95 -1.75
C ILE A 2 7.74 -36.43 -1.61
N PRO A 3 6.96 -35.71 -2.43
CA PRO A 3 6.85 -34.26 -2.36
C PRO A 3 6.08 -33.83 -1.10
N ASP A 4 6.42 -32.66 -0.57
CA ASP A 4 5.98 -32.19 0.75
C ASP A 4 4.45 -32.04 0.84
N TRP A 5 3.82 -31.50 -0.19
CA TRP A 5 2.34 -31.39 -0.25
C TRP A 5 1.63 -32.74 -0.09
N LYS A 6 2.25 -33.83 -0.56
CA LYS A 6 1.67 -35.18 -0.48
C LYS A 6 1.87 -35.78 0.90
N LEU A 7 2.99 -35.46 1.55
CA LEU A 7 3.26 -35.82 2.93
C LEU A 7 2.33 -35.09 3.90
N GLU A 8 2.05 -33.80 3.66
CA GLU A 8 1.08 -33.02 4.43
C GLU A 8 -0.32 -33.63 4.36
N ARG A 9 -0.81 -33.96 3.16
CA ARG A 9 -2.11 -34.63 2.98
C ARG A 9 -2.17 -36.02 3.59
N PHE A 10 -1.06 -36.75 3.59
CA PHE A 10 -0.97 -38.04 4.28
C PHE A 10 -1.14 -37.89 5.79
N LEU A 11 -0.55 -36.83 6.38
CA LEU A 11 -0.64 -36.56 7.82
C LEU A 11 -2.05 -36.09 8.23
N THR A 12 -2.76 -35.36 7.36
CA THR A 12 -4.14 -34.91 7.63
C THR A 12 -5.20 -35.96 7.29
N GLY A 13 -4.85 -36.99 6.51
CA GLY A 13 -5.79 -38.01 6.06
C GLY A 13 -6.56 -37.64 4.79
N ASP A 14 -6.13 -36.61 4.06
CA ASP A 14 -6.79 -36.07 2.87
C ASP A 14 -6.31 -36.70 1.56
N LEU A 15 -5.74 -37.91 1.61
CA LEU A 15 -5.37 -38.67 0.41
C LEU A 15 -6.38 -39.80 0.13
N PRO A 16 -6.55 -40.19 -1.15
CA PRO A 16 -7.29 -41.38 -1.51
C PRO A 16 -6.78 -42.62 -0.75
N GLU A 17 -7.67 -43.54 -0.41
CA GLU A 17 -7.37 -44.71 0.44
C GLU A 17 -6.24 -45.58 -0.13
N GLU A 18 -6.17 -45.73 -1.46
CA GLU A 18 -5.09 -46.45 -2.14
C GLU A 18 -3.72 -45.78 -1.90
N GLU A 19 -3.66 -44.45 -1.94
CA GLU A 19 -2.42 -43.71 -1.70
C GLU A 19 -2.04 -43.71 -0.21
N MET A 20 -3.02 -43.62 0.68
CA MET A 20 -2.81 -43.76 2.12
C MET A 20 -2.18 -45.10 2.46
N ASN A 21 -2.67 -46.19 1.86
CA ASN A 21 -2.16 -47.54 2.11
C ASN A 21 -0.72 -47.71 1.59
N LYS A 22 -0.42 -47.19 0.39
CA LYS A 22 0.96 -47.18 -0.14
C LYS A 22 1.93 -46.43 0.76
N LEU A 23 1.51 -45.30 1.31
CA LEU A 23 2.36 -44.51 2.21
C LEU A 23 2.50 -45.14 3.60
N ARG A 24 1.47 -45.82 4.12
CA ARG A 24 1.58 -46.63 5.36
C ARG A 24 2.53 -47.80 5.19
N GLU A 25 2.46 -48.49 4.05
CA GLU A 25 3.38 -49.57 3.72
C GLU A 25 4.81 -49.05 3.58
N LEU A 26 5.00 -47.88 2.97
CA LEU A 26 6.30 -47.23 2.92
C LEU A 26 6.79 -46.81 4.31
N GLU A 27 5.93 -46.28 5.17
CA GLU A 27 6.24 -45.96 6.58
C GLU A 27 6.70 -47.20 7.35
N ALA A 28 6.11 -48.37 7.08
CA ALA A 28 6.51 -49.63 7.71
C ALA A 28 7.85 -50.17 7.22
N ASN A 29 8.20 -49.93 5.94
CA ASN A 29 9.35 -50.54 5.28
C ASN A 29 10.57 -49.62 5.16
N ASP A 30 10.42 -48.30 5.29
CA ASP A 30 11.49 -47.31 5.18
C ASP A 30 11.68 -46.54 6.49
N ALA A 31 12.78 -46.83 7.20
CA ALA A 31 13.13 -46.20 8.46
C ALA A 31 13.40 -44.68 8.34
N VAL A 32 13.88 -44.20 7.19
CA VAL A 32 14.12 -42.76 6.97
C VAL A 32 12.79 -42.03 6.82
N PHE A 33 11.89 -42.60 6.01
CA PHE A 33 10.55 -42.06 5.84
C PHE A 33 9.74 -42.10 7.14
N ALA A 34 9.82 -43.21 7.89
CA ALA A 34 9.17 -43.34 9.20
C ALA A 34 9.63 -42.27 10.20
N ASN A 35 10.94 -42.01 10.28
CA ASN A 35 11.47 -40.95 11.14
C ASN A 35 10.99 -39.56 10.71
N ARG A 36 10.95 -39.29 9.40
CA ARG A 36 10.41 -38.02 8.87
C ARG A 36 8.94 -37.81 9.24
N VAL A 37 8.12 -38.85 9.07
CA VAL A 37 6.69 -38.83 9.45
C VAL A 37 6.55 -38.62 10.96
N LYS A 38 7.35 -39.31 11.77
CA LYS A 38 7.35 -39.17 13.24
C LYS A 38 7.66 -37.73 13.68
N MET A 39 8.71 -37.12 13.14
CA MET A 39 9.06 -35.72 13.47
C MET A 39 7.91 -34.77 13.17
N LEU A 40 7.27 -34.90 12.01
CA LEU A 40 6.14 -34.04 11.64
C LEU A 40 4.92 -34.24 12.54
N ARG A 41 4.64 -35.48 12.98
CA ARG A 41 3.57 -35.74 13.96
C ARG A 41 3.87 -35.14 15.33
N GLU A 42 5.13 -35.17 15.76
CA GLU A 42 5.58 -34.55 17.02
C GLU A 42 5.47 -33.02 16.94
N ASP A 43 5.87 -32.41 15.83
CA ASP A 43 5.73 -30.97 15.58
C ASP A 43 4.25 -30.54 15.55
N ASN A 44 3.39 -31.28 14.83
CA ASN A 44 1.95 -31.02 14.81
C ASN A 44 1.35 -31.08 16.21
N LYS A 45 1.74 -32.08 17.01
CA LYS A 45 1.30 -32.20 18.41
C LYS A 45 1.78 -31.01 19.25
N ALA A 46 3.02 -30.54 19.05
CA ALA A 46 3.55 -29.38 19.75
C ALA A 46 2.77 -28.10 19.37
N ILE A 47 2.44 -27.90 18.09
CA ILE A 47 1.61 -26.78 17.64
C ILE A 47 0.23 -26.82 18.28
N LEU A 48 -0.46 -27.97 18.21
CA LEU A 48 -1.80 -28.13 18.79
C LEU A 48 -1.81 -27.94 20.31
N SER A 49 -0.72 -28.30 21.01
CA SER A 49 -0.60 -28.03 22.45
C SER A 49 -0.44 -26.55 22.79
N LYS A 50 0.19 -25.77 21.90
CA LYS A 50 0.36 -24.31 22.05
C LYS A 50 -0.89 -23.54 21.63
N LEU A 51 -1.64 -24.08 20.66
CA LEU A 51 -2.80 -23.46 20.04
C LEU A 51 -3.99 -24.44 20.02
N PRO A 52 -4.55 -24.80 21.20
CA PRO A 52 -5.69 -25.69 21.27
C PRO A 52 -6.90 -25.05 20.57
N PHE A 53 -7.62 -25.82 19.75
CA PHE A 53 -8.75 -25.33 18.95
C PHE A 53 -9.84 -24.68 19.80
N GLU A 54 -9.98 -25.09 21.06
CA GLU A 54 -10.91 -24.52 22.04
C GLU A 54 -10.59 -23.06 22.34
N THR A 55 -9.30 -22.70 22.39
CA THR A 55 -8.86 -21.30 22.55
C THR A 55 -9.03 -20.49 21.27
N LEU A 56 -8.92 -21.15 20.10
CA LEU A 56 -9.16 -20.51 18.82
C LEU A 56 -10.64 -20.14 18.64
N ALA A 57 -11.56 -21.04 19.03
CA ALA A 57 -12.99 -20.79 18.99
C ALA A 57 -13.42 -19.69 19.97
N ALA A 58 -12.81 -19.63 21.16
CA ALA A 58 -13.04 -18.53 22.11
C ALA A 58 -12.61 -17.17 21.54
N ASN A 59 -11.52 -17.13 20.76
CA ASN A 59 -11.04 -15.91 20.11
C ASN A 59 -11.82 -15.55 18.82
N LEU A 60 -12.56 -16.48 18.23
CA LEU A 60 -13.41 -16.26 17.05
C LEU A 60 -14.90 -16.02 17.42
N GLY A 61 -15.34 -16.52 18.56
CA GLY A 61 -16.75 -16.57 18.98
C GLY A 61 -17.30 -15.28 19.59
N THR A 62 -16.47 -14.28 19.87
CA THR A 62 -16.93 -12.99 20.42
C THR A 62 -17.24 -11.93 19.36
N ASP A 63 -16.86 -12.13 18.11
CA ASP A 63 -16.98 -11.08 17.08
C ASP A 63 -18.13 -11.27 16.10
N ALA A 64 -18.70 -12.47 15.92
CA ALA A 64 -19.78 -12.67 14.94
C ALA A 64 -21.04 -11.84 15.28
N ALA A 65 -21.43 -11.77 16.56
CA ALA A 65 -22.56 -10.96 17.01
C ALA A 65 -22.24 -9.45 17.00
N GLY A 66 -21.00 -9.07 17.32
CA GLY A 66 -20.54 -7.68 17.28
C GLY A 66 -20.40 -7.12 15.87
N ILE A 67 -19.96 -7.95 14.91
CA ILE A 67 -19.87 -7.63 13.48
C ILE A 67 -21.28 -7.45 12.90
N ALA A 68 -22.22 -8.35 13.20
CA ALA A 68 -23.61 -8.21 12.75
C ALA A 68 -24.29 -6.94 13.30
N ALA A 69 -24.08 -6.62 14.58
CA ALA A 69 -24.61 -5.40 15.20
C ALA A 69 -23.97 -4.12 14.63
N LYS A 70 -22.66 -4.11 14.35
CA LYS A 70 -21.97 -2.97 13.71
C LYS A 70 -22.41 -2.75 12.27
N ILE A 71 -22.65 -3.82 11.50
CA ILE A 71 -23.18 -3.74 10.13
C ILE A 71 -24.61 -3.16 10.14
N ALA A 72 -25.46 -3.61 11.06
CA ALA A 72 -26.83 -3.10 11.20
C ALA A 72 -26.86 -1.61 11.60
N ALA A 73 -26.00 -1.18 12.53
CA ALA A 73 -25.89 0.21 12.96
C ALA A 73 -25.39 1.15 11.84
N LYS A 74 -24.51 0.66 10.95
CA LYS A 74 -23.96 1.46 9.83
C LYS A 74 -24.99 1.72 8.71
N ASN A 75 -26.01 0.86 8.58
CA ASN A 75 -27.07 1.01 7.57
C ASN A 75 -28.25 1.89 8.03
N ALA A 76 -28.51 2.01 9.33
CA ALA A 76 -29.59 2.84 9.85
C ALA A 76 -29.29 4.35 9.78
N GLY A 77 -28.01 4.75 9.78
CA GLY A 77 -27.59 6.16 9.81
C GLY A 77 -27.37 6.84 8.45
N ARG A 78 -27.47 6.13 7.32
CA ARG A 78 -27.15 6.67 5.97
C ARG A 78 -28.36 7.10 5.14
N PHE A 79 -29.60 6.80 5.54
CA PHE A 79 -30.80 7.09 4.71
C PHE A 79 -31.55 8.39 5.02
N THR A 80 -31.12 9.20 6.00
CA THR A 80 -31.80 10.48 6.35
C THR A 80 -31.01 11.75 6.02
N LEU A 81 -29.76 11.65 5.53
CA LEU A 81 -28.91 12.84 5.28
C LEU A 81 -28.76 13.25 3.81
N VAL A 82 -29.35 12.51 2.86
CA VAL A 82 -29.25 12.81 1.42
C VAL A 82 -30.28 13.86 0.93
N LYS A 83 -30.97 14.56 1.84
CA LYS A 83 -31.94 15.62 1.47
C LYS A 83 -31.54 17.06 1.82
N PHE A 84 -30.33 17.31 2.36
CA PHE A 84 -29.92 18.70 2.72
C PHE A 84 -28.51 19.14 2.27
N ALA A 85 -27.87 18.46 1.33
CA ALA A 85 -26.56 18.89 0.80
C ALA A 85 -26.63 19.49 -0.63
N ALA A 86 -27.79 20.01 -1.05
CA ALA A 86 -27.99 20.66 -2.35
C ALA A 86 -28.08 22.20 -2.27
N ALA A 87 -27.81 22.83 -1.12
CA ALA A 87 -28.02 24.28 -0.93
C ALA A 87 -26.86 24.99 -0.20
N ALA A 88 -25.61 24.55 -0.41
CA ALA A 88 -24.43 25.24 0.13
C ALA A 88 -23.25 25.36 -0.85
N MET A 89 -23.51 25.23 -2.16
CA MET A 89 -22.52 25.46 -3.24
C MET A 89 -22.90 26.61 -4.17
N PHE A 90 -23.42 27.72 -3.64
CA PHE A 90 -23.67 28.93 -4.44
C PHE A 90 -23.29 30.25 -3.78
N VAL A 91 -22.44 30.25 -2.74
CA VAL A 91 -21.97 31.49 -2.10
C VAL A 91 -20.46 31.71 -2.20
N PHE A 92 -19.66 30.71 -2.58
CA PHE A 92 -18.21 30.88 -2.70
C PHE A 92 -17.68 31.08 -4.13
N ALA A 93 -18.56 31.21 -5.12
CA ALA A 93 -18.18 31.39 -6.53
C ALA A 93 -18.12 32.86 -7.00
N ILE A 94 -18.46 33.84 -6.15
CA ILE A 94 -18.45 35.27 -6.52
C ILE A 94 -17.25 36.03 -5.93
N ALA A 95 -16.52 35.44 -4.96
CA ALA A 95 -15.41 36.14 -4.29
C ALA A 95 -14.03 36.03 -4.98
N LEU A 96 -13.86 35.15 -5.98
CA LEU A 96 -12.55 34.93 -6.63
C LEU A 96 -12.40 35.60 -8.00
N VAL A 97 -13.47 36.12 -8.59
CA VAL A 97 -13.41 36.85 -9.88
C VAL A 97 -13.08 38.35 -9.68
N ALA A 98 -13.25 38.89 -8.47
CA ALA A 98 -13.04 40.31 -8.18
C ALA A 98 -11.58 40.69 -7.82
N PHE A 99 -10.69 39.71 -7.58
CA PHE A 99 -9.32 40.01 -7.12
C PHE A 99 -8.26 40.00 -8.24
N PHE A 100 -8.57 39.47 -9.44
CA PHE A 100 -7.63 39.39 -10.56
C PHE A 100 -7.85 40.45 -11.66
N ALA A 101 -8.75 41.41 -11.47
CA ALA A 101 -9.06 42.46 -12.45
C ALA A 101 -8.40 43.83 -12.14
N GLN A 102 -7.49 43.93 -11.15
CA GLN A 102 -6.87 45.20 -10.76
C GLN A 102 -5.33 45.13 -10.67
N SER A 103 -4.68 44.75 -11.77
CA SER A 103 -3.31 45.17 -12.11
C SER A 103 -3.10 44.66 -13.52
N GLU A 104 -3.03 45.47 -14.57
CA GLU A 104 -2.18 46.63 -14.76
C GLU A 104 -2.79 47.53 -15.85
N THR A 105 -2.63 48.86 -15.75
CA THR A 105 -2.10 49.74 -16.81
C THR A 105 -2.38 51.21 -16.47
N SER A 106 -1.33 51.95 -16.13
CA SER A 106 -1.29 53.40 -16.28
C SER A 106 0.14 53.78 -16.61
N VAL A 107 0.41 53.87 -17.90
CA VAL A 107 1.63 54.45 -18.46
C VAL A 107 1.30 55.91 -18.75
N MET A 108 1.91 56.86 -18.02
CA MET A 108 2.38 58.16 -18.54
C MET A 108 3.01 59.02 -17.42
N ASN A 109 4.33 59.21 -17.54
CA ASN A 109 5.06 60.48 -17.59
C ASN A 109 4.54 61.67 -16.74
N GLU A 110 5.32 62.19 -15.77
CA GLU A 110 6.26 63.30 -15.97
C GLU A 110 7.04 63.63 -14.67
N ARG A 111 8.06 64.48 -14.83
CA ARG A 111 9.25 64.75 -14.00
C ARG A 111 8.99 65.52 -12.69
N VAL A 112 9.94 65.39 -11.76
CA VAL A 112 10.75 66.47 -11.11
C VAL A 112 11.11 66.11 -9.66
N GLY A 113 12.42 66.15 -9.32
CA GLY A 113 12.87 66.67 -8.01
C GLY A 113 13.46 65.68 -6.98
N SER A 114 14.79 65.55 -7.03
CA SER A 114 15.77 65.68 -5.91
C SER A 114 15.72 64.79 -4.66
N ASP A 115 16.92 64.26 -4.36
CA ASP A 115 17.52 63.91 -3.05
C ASP A 115 17.05 62.61 -2.36
N VAL A 116 17.86 61.79 -1.66
CA VAL A 116 19.30 61.50 -1.47
C VAL A 116 19.31 60.28 -0.50
N ALA A 117 20.40 59.49 -0.50
CA ALA A 117 20.85 58.55 0.54
C ALA A 117 20.32 57.10 0.62
N THR A 118 21.17 56.19 0.13
CA THR A 118 21.79 55.03 0.84
C THR A 118 21.07 54.40 2.04
N VAL A 119 20.88 53.06 2.01
CA VAL A 119 21.37 52.10 3.04
C VAL A 119 21.12 50.65 2.59
N ASN A 120 22.17 49.82 2.69
CA ASN A 120 22.20 48.37 2.49
C ASN A 120 21.55 47.62 3.68
N GLY A 121 20.90 46.49 3.38
CA GLY A 121 20.50 45.47 4.36
C GLY A 121 19.52 44.48 3.71
N SER A 122 19.97 43.44 3.01
CA SER A 122 20.31 42.13 3.57
C SER A 122 19.19 41.55 4.45
N GLN A 123 18.38 40.63 3.90
CA GLN A 123 18.31 39.21 4.28
C GLN A 123 17.13 38.53 3.52
N ASN A 124 17.43 37.94 2.37
CA ASN A 124 16.57 36.93 1.75
C ASN A 124 16.94 35.57 2.35
N THR A 125 16.10 35.05 3.26
CA THR A 125 16.21 33.64 3.69
C THR A 125 15.57 32.76 2.63
N GLN A 126 16.35 32.44 1.61
CA GLN A 126 16.06 31.40 0.63
C GLN A 126 16.54 30.07 1.24
N VAL A 127 15.61 29.28 1.78
CA VAL A 127 15.89 27.90 2.18
C VAL A 127 16.08 27.07 0.92
N ALA A 128 17.35 26.87 0.58
CA ALA A 128 17.81 25.96 -0.45
C ALA A 128 17.49 24.51 -0.07
N LEU A 129 16.56 23.88 -0.78
CA LEU A 129 16.53 22.43 -0.89
C LEU A 129 17.57 22.05 -1.93
N ALA A 130 18.65 21.44 -1.47
CA ALA A 130 19.78 21.01 -2.28
C ALA A 130 19.32 20.02 -3.37
N GLU A 131 19.31 20.49 -4.61
CA GLU A 131 19.30 19.65 -5.79
C GLU A 131 20.69 19.02 -5.93
N ASN A 132 20.86 17.81 -5.39
CA ASN A 132 21.96 16.96 -5.82
C ASN A 132 21.55 16.29 -7.13
N GLU A 133 21.73 17.02 -8.23
CA GLU A 133 21.79 16.44 -9.57
C GLU A 133 23.00 15.51 -9.65
N SER A 134 22.74 14.22 -9.44
CA SER A 134 23.60 13.17 -9.99
C SER A 134 22.87 12.57 -11.18
N ASP A 135 22.97 13.27 -12.32
CA ASP A 135 22.71 12.70 -13.64
C ASP A 135 23.79 11.68 -13.97
N THR A 136 23.74 10.54 -13.29
CA THR A 136 24.52 9.36 -13.65
C THR A 136 23.52 8.33 -14.11
N ARG A 137 23.22 8.38 -15.42
CA ARG A 137 22.47 7.34 -16.13
C ARG A 137 23.26 6.04 -16.11
N ILE A 138 23.15 5.30 -15.02
CA ILE A 138 23.64 3.92 -14.95
C ILE A 138 22.67 3.07 -15.77
N LYS A 139 23.19 2.45 -16.82
CA LYS A 139 22.47 1.48 -17.65
C LYS A 139 21.94 0.36 -16.74
N GLY A 140 20.62 0.08 -16.80
CA GLY A 140 20.01 -1.04 -16.07
C GLY A 140 19.30 -0.70 -14.75
N LEU A 141 18.68 0.47 -14.63
CA LEU A 141 17.73 0.68 -13.53
C LEU A 141 16.48 -0.19 -13.74
N ASP A 142 16.07 -0.93 -12.71
CA ASP A 142 14.72 -1.44 -12.63
C ASP A 142 13.75 -0.35 -12.14
N ALA A 143 12.44 -0.60 -12.29
CA ALA A 143 11.44 0.21 -11.63
C ALA A 143 11.71 0.24 -10.11
N ARG A 144 11.33 1.32 -9.44
CA ARG A 144 11.54 1.51 -8.00
C ARG A 144 10.33 2.12 -7.35
N MET A 145 10.13 1.73 -6.09
CA MET A 145 9.14 2.33 -5.20
C MET A 145 9.83 2.65 -3.87
N GLU A 146 9.54 3.83 -3.32
CA GLU A 146 9.98 4.23 -1.99
C GLU A 146 8.77 4.61 -1.14
N VAL A 147 8.86 4.30 0.15
CA VAL A 147 7.82 4.58 1.14
C VAL A 147 8.43 5.48 2.21
N TRP A 148 7.80 6.62 2.45
CA TRP A 148 8.28 7.63 3.38
C TRP A 148 7.20 7.91 4.41
N LYS A 149 7.57 8.03 5.68
CA LYS A 149 6.66 8.37 6.77
C LYS A 149 6.93 9.79 7.25
N LYS A 150 5.86 10.55 7.43
CA LYS A 150 5.92 11.83 8.14
C LYS A 150 5.94 11.57 9.64
N THR A 151 6.85 12.24 10.32
CA THR A 151 7.02 12.22 11.77
C THR A 151 7.02 13.64 12.31
N PRO A 152 6.86 13.85 13.62
CA PRO A 152 7.01 15.18 14.21
C PRO A 152 8.39 15.81 13.98
N ALA A 153 9.43 14.98 13.80
CA ALA A 153 10.82 15.42 13.58
C ALA A 153 11.19 15.63 12.10
N GLY A 154 10.28 15.34 11.17
CA GLY A 154 10.53 15.43 9.73
C GLY A 154 10.03 14.21 8.96
N ILE A 155 10.56 13.98 7.77
CA ILE A 155 10.15 12.88 6.88
C ILE A 155 11.26 11.83 6.88
N VAL A 156 10.91 10.58 7.12
CA VAL A 156 11.85 9.46 7.24
C VAL A 156 11.49 8.38 6.22
N GLN A 157 12.47 7.89 5.48
CA GLN A 157 12.27 6.76 4.57
C GLN A 157 12.13 5.47 5.38
N LEU A 158 11.11 4.68 5.07
CA LEU A 158 10.89 3.37 5.67
C LEU A 158 11.59 2.28 4.86
N ASN A 159 11.98 1.22 5.55
CA ASN A 159 12.42 -0.04 4.98
C ASN A 159 11.28 -1.05 4.97
N ASP A 160 11.44 -2.09 4.16
CA ASP A 160 10.49 -3.20 4.14
C ASP A 160 10.39 -3.82 5.54
N LEU A 161 9.16 -4.11 5.96
CA LEU A 161 8.77 -4.63 7.27
C LEU A 161 8.95 -3.68 8.47
N ASP A 162 9.20 -2.39 8.23
CA ASP A 162 9.22 -1.39 9.30
C ASP A 162 7.85 -1.25 9.98
N SER A 163 7.89 -0.89 11.27
CA SER A 163 6.72 -0.74 12.12
C SER A 163 6.05 0.63 11.96
N VAL A 164 4.73 0.61 11.78
CA VAL A 164 3.87 1.78 11.65
C VAL A 164 2.61 1.62 12.48
N GLY A 165 2.04 2.73 12.95
CA GLY A 165 0.81 2.77 13.71
C GLY A 165 -0.36 3.31 12.91
N GLU A 166 -1.57 3.13 13.46
CA GLU A 166 -2.76 3.83 12.97
C GLU A 166 -2.52 5.35 12.94
N GLY A 167 -2.91 5.99 11.85
CA GLY A 167 -2.85 7.43 11.69
C GLY A 167 -1.50 7.98 11.22
N ASP A 168 -0.49 7.14 11.05
CA ASP A 168 0.75 7.53 10.36
C ASP A 168 0.46 7.99 8.93
N GLU A 169 1.10 9.08 8.50
CA GLU A 169 1.01 9.61 7.14
C GLU A 169 2.17 9.07 6.30
N ILE A 170 1.84 8.34 5.24
CA ILE A 170 2.74 7.63 4.35
C ILE A 170 2.73 8.29 2.97
N GLN A 171 3.89 8.74 2.51
CA GLN A 171 4.11 9.25 1.16
C GLN A 171 4.74 8.15 0.30
N LEU A 172 4.10 7.85 -0.81
CA LEU A 172 4.60 6.89 -1.80
C LEU A 172 5.28 7.63 -2.94
N ARG A 173 6.38 7.06 -3.42
CA ARG A 173 7.14 7.57 -4.56
C ARG A 173 7.53 6.41 -5.48
N TYR A 174 7.61 6.69 -6.78
CA TYR A 174 8.00 5.70 -7.78
C TYR A 174 8.90 6.29 -8.86
N ALA A 175 9.71 5.44 -9.47
CA ALA A 175 10.48 5.78 -10.67
C ALA A 175 10.46 4.59 -11.63
N VAL A 176 10.40 4.88 -12.94
CA VAL A 176 10.49 3.86 -13.98
C VAL A 176 11.67 4.18 -14.92
N PRO A 177 12.38 3.15 -15.41
CA PRO A 177 13.58 3.34 -16.24
C PRO A 177 13.26 3.67 -17.69
N GLU A 178 12.07 3.28 -18.16
CA GLU A 178 11.59 3.45 -19.53
C GLU A 178 10.09 3.75 -19.54
N LYS A 179 9.56 4.15 -20.70
CA LYS A 179 8.13 4.38 -20.87
C LYS A 179 7.37 3.06 -20.71
N CYS A 180 6.40 3.01 -19.81
CA CYS A 180 5.63 1.80 -19.52
C CYS A 180 4.23 2.16 -19.00
N PHE A 181 3.41 1.15 -18.73
CA PHE A 181 2.18 1.29 -17.95
C PHE A 181 2.44 0.89 -16.51
N GLY A 182 1.81 1.58 -15.55
CA GLY A 182 1.94 1.22 -14.15
C GLY A 182 0.71 1.49 -13.31
N LEU A 183 0.61 0.72 -12.24
CA LEU A 183 -0.46 0.76 -11.26
C LEU A 183 0.16 0.67 -9.87
N LEU A 184 -0.32 1.49 -8.93
CA LEU A 184 0.13 1.45 -7.54
C LEU A 184 -1.08 1.30 -6.62
N PHE A 185 -1.09 0.22 -5.85
CA PHE A 185 -2.16 -0.09 -4.91
C PHE A 185 -1.59 -0.69 -3.64
N SER A 186 -2.39 -0.74 -2.58
CA SER A 186 -2.09 -1.46 -1.36
C SER A 186 -3.19 -2.43 -0.98
N MET A 187 -2.82 -3.40 -0.17
CA MET A 187 -3.73 -4.36 0.45
C MET A 187 -3.46 -4.37 1.96
N ASP A 188 -4.51 -4.15 2.73
CA ASP A 188 -4.44 -4.16 4.18
C ASP A 188 -4.55 -5.59 4.74
N GLY A 189 -4.38 -5.75 6.06
CA GLY A 189 -4.54 -7.04 6.72
C GLY A 189 -5.98 -7.58 6.79
N ASN A 190 -6.99 -6.80 6.37
CA ASN A 190 -8.36 -7.29 6.17
C ASN A 190 -8.59 -7.79 4.73
N GLY A 191 -7.60 -7.63 3.84
CA GLY A 191 -7.72 -7.94 2.42
C GLY A 191 -8.39 -6.83 1.59
N ALA A 192 -8.62 -5.65 2.16
CA ALA A 192 -9.18 -4.52 1.43
C ALA A 192 -8.12 -3.92 0.47
N LEU A 193 -8.50 -3.79 -0.81
CA LEU A 193 -7.67 -3.21 -1.84
C LEU A 193 -7.87 -1.68 -1.89
N THR A 194 -6.79 -0.91 -1.79
CA THR A 194 -6.80 0.54 -1.96
C THR A 194 -5.92 0.93 -3.15
N LEU A 195 -6.51 1.56 -4.16
CA LEU A 195 -5.77 2.07 -5.30
C LEU A 195 -5.21 3.47 -5.00
N HIS A 196 -3.90 3.64 -5.15
CA HIS A 196 -3.20 4.92 -4.95
C HIS A 196 -2.88 5.63 -6.27
N MET A 197 -2.65 4.87 -7.34
CA MET A 197 -2.36 5.39 -8.67
C MET A 197 -2.92 4.46 -9.75
N GLY A 198 -3.81 5.01 -10.58
CA GLY A 198 -4.46 4.36 -11.71
C GLY A 198 -5.59 5.25 -12.24
N ASP A 199 -6.12 4.90 -13.41
CA ASP A 199 -7.37 5.46 -13.92
C ASP A 199 -8.51 4.48 -13.58
N GLY A 200 -9.04 4.62 -12.38
CA GLY A 200 -9.77 3.54 -11.73
C GLY A 200 -8.90 2.27 -11.71
N GLU A 201 -9.47 1.14 -12.05
CA GLU A 201 -8.75 -0.14 -12.05
C GLU A 201 -7.65 -0.28 -13.11
N LYS A 202 -7.50 0.68 -14.03
CA LYS A 202 -6.57 0.61 -15.15
C LYS A 202 -5.22 1.24 -14.84
N ALA A 203 -4.16 0.62 -15.36
CA ALA A 203 -2.82 1.16 -15.31
C ALA A 203 -2.71 2.43 -16.17
N VAL A 204 -1.92 3.39 -15.70
CA VAL A 204 -1.67 4.67 -16.40
C VAL A 204 -0.32 4.66 -17.09
N GLU A 205 -0.17 5.45 -18.15
CA GLU A 205 1.12 5.64 -18.80
C GLU A 205 2.10 6.36 -17.86
N LEU A 206 3.31 5.81 -17.74
CA LEU A 206 4.39 6.35 -16.94
C LEU A 206 5.55 6.75 -17.85
N ALA A 207 6.04 7.98 -17.67
CA ALA A 207 7.23 8.47 -18.33
C ALA A 207 8.49 8.12 -17.51
N PRO A 208 9.62 7.79 -18.17
CA PRO A 208 10.88 7.57 -17.47
C PRO A 208 11.41 8.88 -16.89
N GLY A 209 12.14 8.77 -15.78
CA GLY A 209 12.78 9.93 -15.18
C GLY A 209 13.14 9.79 -13.71
N LYS A 210 13.18 10.93 -13.03
CA LYS A 210 13.43 11.02 -11.59
C LYS A 210 12.28 10.43 -10.76
N MET A 211 12.54 10.25 -9.47
CA MET A 211 11.55 9.75 -8.51
C MET A 211 10.34 10.70 -8.41
N ASN A 212 9.17 10.21 -8.81
CA ASN A 212 7.90 10.93 -8.75
C ASN A 212 7.20 10.63 -7.43
N SER A 213 6.72 11.67 -6.76
CA SER A 213 5.86 11.53 -5.58
C SER A 213 4.40 11.50 -6.01
N LEU A 214 3.59 10.65 -5.38
CA LEU A 214 2.14 10.74 -5.53
C LEU A 214 1.61 12.10 -5.00
N PRO A 215 0.53 12.64 -5.57
CA PRO A 215 0.03 13.97 -5.24
C PRO A 215 -0.53 14.11 -3.82
N PHE A 216 -0.73 13.00 -3.12
CA PHE A 216 -1.22 12.95 -1.75
C PHE A 216 -0.44 11.95 -0.90
N ALA A 217 -0.41 12.20 0.40
CA ALA A 217 0.01 11.23 1.40
C ALA A 217 -1.19 10.40 1.87
N TYR A 218 -0.96 9.13 2.13
CA TYR A 218 -1.95 8.18 2.60
C TYR A 218 -1.87 8.05 4.12
N LYS A 219 -3.01 8.20 4.81
CA LYS A 219 -3.09 7.99 6.26
C LYS A 219 -3.47 6.54 6.54
N LEU A 220 -2.63 5.83 7.29
CA LEU A 220 -2.91 4.44 7.66
C LEU A 220 -4.14 4.35 8.55
N ASP A 221 -4.99 3.37 8.23
CA ASP A 221 -6.13 2.99 9.04
C ASP A 221 -5.74 1.96 10.13
N ASN A 222 -6.74 1.50 10.88
CA ASN A 222 -6.59 0.47 11.91
C ASN A 222 -6.81 -0.96 11.37
N ALA A 223 -6.32 -1.28 10.17
CA ALA A 223 -6.28 -2.68 9.74
C ALA A 223 -5.26 -3.48 10.59
N PRO A 224 -5.47 -4.79 10.79
CA PRO A 224 -4.54 -5.61 11.56
C PRO A 224 -3.26 -5.94 10.78
N TYR A 225 -2.22 -6.37 11.49
CA TYR A 225 -1.00 -7.02 10.99
C TYR A 225 -0.09 -6.20 10.07
N PHE A 226 -0.55 -5.80 8.88
CA PHE A 226 0.28 -5.18 7.86
C PHE A 226 -0.52 -4.27 6.90
N GLU A 227 0.25 -3.47 6.16
CA GLU A 227 -0.15 -2.84 4.90
C GLU A 227 0.86 -3.27 3.84
N LYS A 228 0.42 -3.82 2.72
CA LYS A 228 1.33 -4.22 1.63
C LYS A 228 1.06 -3.41 0.37
N PHE A 229 2.04 -2.63 -0.04
CA PHE A 229 2.03 -1.86 -1.28
C PHE A 229 2.59 -2.68 -2.43
N PHE A 230 1.97 -2.52 -3.59
CA PHE A 230 2.39 -3.13 -4.84
C PHE A 230 2.51 -2.03 -5.89
N PHE A 231 3.69 -1.92 -6.46
CA PHE A 231 3.91 -1.18 -7.69
C PHE A 231 4.10 -2.16 -8.83
N VAL A 232 3.11 -2.20 -9.72
CA VAL A 232 3.07 -3.13 -10.86
C VAL A 232 3.33 -2.33 -12.12
N THR A 233 4.23 -2.81 -12.97
CA THR A 233 4.58 -2.17 -14.24
C THR A 233 4.56 -3.18 -15.39
N SER A 234 4.24 -2.73 -16.60
CA SER A 234 4.25 -3.55 -17.82
C SER A 234 4.52 -2.71 -19.06
N SER A 235 5.03 -3.33 -20.13
CA SER A 235 5.13 -2.68 -21.45
C SER A 235 3.77 -2.53 -22.15
N LYS A 236 2.72 -3.19 -21.65
CA LYS A 236 1.36 -3.17 -22.20
C LYS A 236 0.36 -2.66 -21.18
N GLU A 237 -0.78 -2.17 -21.66
CA GLU A 237 -1.91 -1.82 -20.79
C GLU A 237 -2.39 -3.04 -20.00
N PHE A 238 -2.80 -2.79 -18.76
CA PHE A 238 -3.41 -3.80 -17.89
C PHE A 238 -4.35 -3.13 -16.88
N ALA A 239 -5.16 -3.94 -16.21
CA ALA A 239 -6.03 -3.52 -15.12
C ALA A 239 -5.89 -4.49 -13.94
N VAL A 240 -6.29 -4.04 -12.75
CA VAL A 240 -6.45 -4.88 -11.57
C VAL A 240 -7.94 -5.10 -11.30
N GLU A 241 -8.31 -6.34 -11.01
CA GLU A 241 -9.64 -6.66 -10.52
C GLU A 241 -9.53 -7.09 -9.06
N GLU A 242 -10.40 -6.57 -8.18
CA GLU A 242 -10.33 -6.79 -6.73
C GLU A 242 -10.28 -8.28 -6.35
N ASN A 243 -11.04 -9.12 -7.07
CA ASN A 243 -11.12 -10.55 -6.81
C ASN A 243 -9.98 -11.37 -7.46
N ASP A 244 -9.16 -10.75 -8.31
CA ASP A 244 -8.22 -11.44 -9.20
C ASP A 244 -6.78 -10.85 -9.13
N VAL A 245 -6.46 -10.14 -8.04
CA VAL A 245 -5.12 -9.58 -7.78
C VAL A 245 -4.02 -10.63 -7.93
N ASP A 246 -4.22 -11.85 -7.41
CA ASP A 246 -3.24 -12.94 -7.50
C ASP A 246 -2.92 -13.34 -8.96
N LYS A 247 -3.92 -13.31 -9.85
CA LYS A 247 -3.71 -13.55 -11.28
C LYS A 247 -2.84 -12.47 -11.90
N LEU A 248 -3.11 -11.19 -11.58
CA LEU A 248 -2.30 -10.07 -12.05
C LEU A 248 -0.84 -10.22 -11.58
N LEU A 249 -0.62 -10.53 -10.31
CA LEU A 249 0.73 -10.61 -9.72
C LEU A 249 1.57 -11.79 -10.26
N LYS A 250 0.94 -12.81 -10.83
CA LYS A 250 1.61 -13.99 -11.42
C LYS A 250 1.85 -13.90 -12.92
N ARG A 251 1.35 -12.84 -13.57
CA ARG A 251 1.57 -12.62 -15.01
C ARG A 251 3.06 -12.46 -15.31
N SER A 252 3.53 -13.09 -16.38
CA SER A 252 4.93 -13.00 -16.80
C SER A 252 5.26 -11.70 -17.54
N ASP A 253 4.23 -10.98 -18.01
CA ASP A 253 4.37 -9.71 -18.73
C ASP A 253 4.30 -8.47 -17.80
N VAL A 254 4.22 -8.69 -16.48
CA VAL A 254 4.29 -7.62 -15.48
C VAL A 254 5.53 -7.76 -14.60
N LYS A 255 6.08 -6.64 -14.16
CA LYS A 255 7.07 -6.55 -13.09
C LYS A 255 6.37 -6.05 -11.84
N VAL A 256 6.56 -6.74 -10.72
CA VAL A 256 5.94 -6.42 -9.42
C VAL A 256 7.02 -6.03 -8.43
N ILE A 257 6.82 -4.89 -7.77
CA ILE A 257 7.62 -4.44 -6.63
C ILE A 257 6.70 -4.39 -5.43
N GLY A 258 7.00 -5.21 -4.42
CA GLY A 258 6.25 -5.26 -3.16
C GLY A 258 6.98 -4.51 -2.05
N PHE A 259 6.24 -3.84 -1.18
CA PHE A 259 6.75 -3.24 0.04
C PHE A 259 5.71 -3.40 1.15
N THR A 260 6.12 -3.93 2.29
CA THR A 260 5.25 -4.31 3.39
C THR A 260 5.58 -3.48 4.62
N LEU A 261 4.56 -2.92 5.26
CA LEU A 261 4.68 -2.28 6.57
C LEU A 261 4.01 -3.16 7.62
N LYS A 262 4.63 -3.30 8.80
CA LYS A 262 4.03 -4.00 9.94
C LYS A 262 3.22 -3.03 10.78
N LYS A 263 1.93 -3.29 10.96
CA LYS A 263 1.07 -2.47 11.84
C LYS A 263 1.31 -2.88 13.30
N VAL A 264 1.78 -1.95 14.13
CA VAL A 264 1.97 -2.13 15.58
C VAL A 264 0.78 -1.57 16.36
N GLY A 265 0.38 -2.24 17.45
CA GLY A 265 -0.74 -1.82 18.30
C GLY A 265 -1.97 -2.73 18.28
N LYS A 266 -1.81 -4.00 17.89
CA LYS A 266 -2.77 -5.08 18.18
C LYS A 266 -2.05 -6.24 18.86
#